data_AF-A0A180EZB4-F1
#
_entry.id   AF-A0A180EZB4-F1
#
_cell.length_a   1.000
_cell.length_b   1.000
_cell.length_c   1.000
_cell.angle_alpha   90.00
_cell.angle_beta   90.00
_cell.angle_gamma   90.00
#
_symmetry.space_group_name_H-M   'P 1'
#
loop_
_entity.id
_entity.type
_entity.pdbx_description
1 polymer ?
#
loop_
_entity_poly.entity_id
_entity_poly.type
_entity_poly.pdbx_seq_one_letter_code
_entity_poly.pdbx_strand_id
1 'polypeptide(L)'
;MFIHLFVPPLRKTLKRPGEIPQGKSIYLEDILKNCADVLLDGTERPVQRPSDHQRANEYYSGKKTHSVKNSMLVLPDLRVVWPSQT
;
A
#
# COMPACT_ATOMS: atom_id res chain seq x y z
N MET A 1 -8.09 -2.89 -16.96
CA MET A 1 -9.45 -2.41 -17.26
C MET A 1 -10.44 -2.55 -16.08
N PHE A 2 -10.32 -3.54 -15.18
CA PHE A 2 -11.25 -3.71 -14.04
C PHE A 2 -10.94 -2.91 -12.77
N ILE A 3 -9.67 -2.55 -12.54
CA ILE A 3 -9.25 -1.83 -11.33
C ILE A 3 -9.98 -0.48 -11.21
N HIS A 4 -10.06 0.30 -12.28
CA HIS A 4 -10.76 1.60 -12.27
C HIS A 4 -12.27 1.47 -12.04
N LEU A 5 -12.87 0.33 -12.40
CA LEU A 5 -14.29 0.06 -12.18
C LEU A 5 -14.57 -0.32 -10.73
N PHE A 6 -13.74 -1.18 -10.13
CA PHE A 6 -13.99 -1.72 -8.79
C PHE A 6 -13.37 -0.90 -7.66
N VAL A 7 -12.34 -0.10 -7.92
CA VAL A 7 -11.72 0.76 -6.89
C VAL A 7 -12.71 1.73 -6.25
N PRO A 8 -13.57 2.46 -7.00
CA PRO A 8 -14.54 3.37 -6.39
C PRO A 8 -15.55 2.68 -5.45
N PRO A 9 -16.28 1.61 -5.86
CA PRO A 9 -17.21 0.94 -4.95
C PRO A 9 -16.49 0.25 -3.79
N LEU A 10 -15.30 -0.34 -4.00
CA LEU A 10 -14.50 -0.93 -2.93
C LEU A 10 -14.14 0.11 -1.87
N ARG A 11 -13.60 1.27 -2.27
CA ARG A 11 -13.28 2.37 -1.35
C ARG A 11 -14.50 2.87 -0.60
N LYS A 12 -15.66 2.97 -1.27
CA LYS A 12 -16.91 3.39 -0.63
C LYS A 12 -17.37 2.39 0.43
N THR A 13 -17.25 1.10 0.14
CA THR A 13 -17.61 0.03 1.09
C THR A 13 -16.65 0.00 2.28
N LEU A 14 -15.34 0.11 2.08
CA LEU A 14 -14.34 0.11 3.15
C LEU A 14 -14.39 1.37 4.01
N LYS A 15 -14.80 2.52 3.45
CA LYS A 15 -14.94 3.77 4.22
C LYS A 15 -16.03 3.69 5.29
N ARG A 16 -17.12 2.95 5.03
CA ARG A 16 -18.26 2.83 5.95
C ARG A 16 -17.87 2.25 7.34
N PRO A 17 -17.14 1.14 7.42
CA PRO A 17 -16.66 0.59 8.69
C PRO A 17 -15.33 1.20 9.18
N GLY A 18 -14.72 2.13 8.42
CA GLY A 18 -13.39 2.68 8.77
C GLY A 18 -12.21 1.76 8.43
N GLU A 19 -12.44 0.74 7.60
CA GLU A 19 -11.48 -0.31 7.22
C GLU A 19 -10.57 0.10 6.05
N ILE A 20 -10.41 1.40 5.82
CA ILE A 20 -9.41 1.88 4.85
C ILE A 20 -8.06 1.85 5.55
N PRO A 21 -7.05 1.13 5.02
CA PRO A 21 -5.73 1.10 5.62
C PRO A 21 -5.19 2.52 5.76
N GLN A 22 -4.79 2.88 6.97
CA GLN A 22 -4.40 4.25 7.27
C GLN A 22 -2.99 4.48 6.75
N GLY A 23 -2.82 5.41 5.81
CA GLY A 23 -1.51 5.68 5.23
C GLY A 23 -0.58 6.52 6.12
N LYS A 24 -1.08 7.13 7.21
CA LYS A 24 -0.25 7.99 8.07
C LYS A 24 0.35 7.17 9.21
N SER A 25 1.67 7.24 9.36
CA SER A 25 2.42 6.56 10.41
C SER A 25 2.05 6.98 11.83
N ILE A 26 1.42 8.15 12.02
CA ILE A 26 1.04 8.66 13.36
C ILE A 26 0.10 7.73 14.13
N TYR A 27 -0.69 6.91 13.43
CA TYR A 27 -1.62 5.96 14.07
C TYR A 27 -0.99 4.59 14.32
N LEU A 28 0.22 4.36 13.81
CA LEU A 28 0.89 3.08 13.92
C LEU A 28 1.26 2.76 15.37
N GLU A 29 1.78 3.74 16.11
CA GLU A 29 2.13 3.56 17.52
C GLU A 29 0.92 3.15 18.36
N ASP A 30 -0.24 3.76 18.09
CA ASP A 30 -1.48 3.45 18.79
C ASP A 30 -1.99 2.05 18.42
N ILE A 31 -1.86 1.63 17.16
CA ILE A 31 -2.20 0.26 16.74
C ILE A 31 -1.31 -0.75 17.46
N LEU A 32 0.01 -0.51 17.50
CA LEU A 32 0.97 -1.40 18.16
C LEU A 32 0.80 -1.45 19.68
N LYS A 33 0.35 -0.36 20.32
CA LYS A 33 0.02 -0.36 21.76
C LYS A 33 -1.24 -1.16 22.08
N ASN A 34 -2.22 -1.16 21.18
CA ASN A 34 -3.53 -1.78 21.41
C ASN A 34 -3.66 -3.21 20.84
N CYS A 35 -2.73 -3.64 19.98
CA CYS A 35 -2.71 -4.99 19.40
C CYS A 35 -1.46 -5.73 19.88
N ALA A 36 -1.67 -6.83 20.62
CA ALA A 36 -0.57 -7.65 21.12
C ALA A 36 0.18 -8.38 19.99
N ASP A 37 -0.56 -8.81 18.96
CA ASP A 37 -0.02 -9.55 17.81
C ASP A 37 -0.26 -8.79 16.50
N VAL A 38 0.82 -8.62 15.75
CA VAL A 38 0.85 -8.01 14.42
C VAL A 38 1.80 -8.78 13.53
N LEU A 39 1.39 -8.98 12.28
CA LEU A 39 2.17 -9.63 11.23
C LEU A 39 2.80 -8.53 10.36
N LEU A 40 4.11 -8.59 10.20
CA LEU A 40 4.84 -7.75 9.26
C LEU A 40 5.08 -8.53 7.98
N ASP A 41 4.62 -7.99 6.86
CA ASP A 41 4.80 -8.58 5.53
C ASP A 41 5.41 -7.57 4.54
N GLY A 42 6.02 -8.07 3.48
CA GLY A 42 6.64 -7.29 2.41
C GLY A 42 5.96 -7.58 1.08
N THR A 43 5.45 -6.54 0.43
CA THR A 43 4.85 -6.65 -0.91
C THR A 43 5.64 -5.82 -1.92
N GLU A 44 5.72 -6.31 -3.16
CA GLU A 44 6.26 -5.53 -4.27
C GLU A 44 5.11 -5.00 -5.13
N ARG A 45 5.09 -3.68 -5.35
CA ARG A 45 4.10 -3.02 -6.20
C ARG A 45 4.76 -2.53 -7.48
N PRO A 46 4.34 -3.00 -8.67
CA PRO A 46 4.84 -2.45 -9.92
C PRO A 46 4.46 -0.96 -10.02
N VAL A 47 5.41 -0.14 -10.46
CA VAL A 47 5.17 1.27 -10.72
C VAL A 47 4.98 1.45 -12.22
N GLN A 48 4.12 2.39 -12.62
CA GLN A 48 4.05 2.78 -14.03
C GLN A 48 5.27 3.63 -14.38
N ARG A 49 5.75 3.48 -15.62
CA ARG A 49 6.85 4.32 -16.11
C ARG A 49 6.43 5.80 -16.05
N PRO A 50 7.18 6.67 -15.35
CA PRO A 50 6.93 8.10 -15.36
C PRO A 50 6.96 8.63 -16.81
N SER A 51 6.08 9.59 -17.11
CA SER A 51 6.07 10.26 -18.42
C SER A 51 7.24 11.24 -18.59
N ASP A 52 7.78 11.75 -17.47
CA ASP A 52 8.96 12.60 -17.44
C ASP A 52 10.21 11.80 -17.78
N HIS A 53 10.97 12.27 -18.77
CA HIS A 53 12.13 11.56 -19.31
C HIS A 53 13.28 11.46 -18.31
N GLN A 54 13.46 12.47 -17.45
CA GLN A 54 14.53 12.47 -16.44
C GLN A 54 14.25 11.42 -15.36
N ARG A 55 13.05 11.45 -14.75
CA ARG A 55 12.60 10.41 -13.82
C ARG A 55 12.52 9.03 -14.46
N ALA A 56 12.11 8.94 -15.72
CA ALA A 56 12.07 7.66 -16.41
C ALA A 56 13.46 7.03 -16.54
N ASN A 57 14.52 7.82 -16.75
CA ASN A 57 15.89 7.29 -16.82
C ASN A 57 16.44 6.90 -15.44
N GLU A 58 16.08 7.64 -14.38
CA GLU A 58 16.44 7.30 -12.99
C GLU A 58 15.81 5.97 -12.56
N TYR A 59 14.52 5.79 -12.84
CA TYR A 59 13.78 4.62 -12.40
C TYR A 59 13.78 3.48 -13.41
N TYR A 60 14.14 3.68 -14.68
CA TYR A 60 14.04 2.65 -15.74
C TYR A 60 15.29 2.63 -16.64
N SER A 61 16.39 2.10 -16.12
CA SER A 61 17.68 2.01 -16.83
C SER A 61 17.81 0.84 -17.82
N GLY A 62 16.80 -0.02 -17.94
CA GLY A 62 16.74 -1.02 -19.02
C GLY A 62 15.96 -2.30 -18.68
N LYS A 63 15.20 -2.79 -19.67
CA LYS A 63 14.51 -4.10 -19.83
C LYS A 63 13.70 -4.71 -18.66
N LYS A 64 13.76 -4.19 -17.44
CA LYS A 64 13.07 -4.73 -16.27
C LYS A 64 11.88 -3.87 -15.87
N THR A 65 10.84 -4.52 -15.35
CA THR A 65 9.71 -3.84 -14.70
C THR A 65 10.18 -3.41 -13.32
N HIS A 66 9.98 -2.14 -12.95
CA HIS A 66 10.39 -1.62 -11.66
C HIS A 66 9.26 -1.75 -10.65
N SER A 67 9.55 -2.39 -9.53
CA SER A 67 8.68 -2.50 -8.38
C SER A 67 9.19 -1.60 -7.25
N VAL A 68 8.25 -1.12 -6.45
CA VAL A 68 8.52 -0.49 -5.17
C VAL A 68 8.18 -1.49 -4.08
N LYS A 69 9.07 -1.60 -3.08
CA LYS A 69 8.85 -2.45 -1.91
C LYS A 69 7.97 -1.69 -0.93
N ASN A 70 6.94 -2.37 -0.45
CA ASN A 70 6.02 -1.88 0.56
C ASN A 70 6.08 -2.80 1.78
N SER A 71 6.26 -2.22 2.95
CA SER A 71 6.02 -2.92 4.22
C SER A 71 4.54 -2.84 4.55
N MET A 72 3.97 -3.96 4.96
CA MET A 72 2.56 -4.12 5.31
C MET A 72 2.46 -4.59 6.74
N LEU A 73 1.59 -3.96 7.52
CA LEU A 73 1.19 -4.44 8.82
C LEU A 73 -0.22 -5.00 8.73
N VAL A 74 -0.34 -6.23 9.21
CA VAL A 74 -1.55 -7.03 9.13
C VAL A 74 -1.88 -7.58 10.51
N LEU A 75 -3.15 -7.52 10.87
CA LEU A 75 -3.64 -8.11 12.13
C LEU A 75 -3.90 -9.61 11.97
N PRO A 76 -4.00 -10.39 13.06
CA PRO A 76 -4.28 -11.83 13.00
C PRO A 76 -5.59 -12.18 12.27
N ASP A 77 -6.54 -11.26 12.20
CA ASP A 77 -7.80 -11.38 11.45
C ASP A 77 -7.66 -11.06 9.94
N LEU A 78 -6.41 -10.95 9.44
CA LEU A 78 -6.04 -10.64 8.06
C LEU A 78 -6.37 -9.22 7.60
N ARG A 79 -6.71 -8.31 8.53
CA ARG A 79 -6.91 -6.90 8.18
C ARG A 79 -5.59 -6.18 7.97
N VAL A 80 -5.47 -5.52 6.83
CA VAL A 80 -4.35 -4.62 6.52
C VAL A 80 -4.59 -3.28 7.22
N VAL A 81 -3.77 -2.97 8.22
CA VAL A 81 -3.91 -1.73 9.00
C VAL A 81 -3.04 -0.61 8.47
N TRP A 82 -1.87 -0.95 7.94
CA TRP A 82 -0.91 0.05 7.45
C TRP A 82 -0.07 -0.48 6.29
N PRO A 83 -0.10 0.21 5.14
CA PRO A 83 0.90 0.07 4.09
C PRO A 83 1.93 1.21 4.17
N SER A 84 3.21 0.91 3.95
CA SER A 84 4.24 1.94 3.83
C SER A 84 3.96 2.86 2.63
N GLN A 85 4.20 4.16 2.82
CA GLN A 85 4.23 5.13 1.73
C GLN A 85 5.64 5.15 1.15
N THR A 86 5.81 4.50 0.01
CA THR A 86 7.02 4.51 -0.81
C THR A 86 6.71 5.00 -2.22
#